data_AF-A0A6C0AZD1-F1
#
_entry.id   AF-A0A6C0AZD1-F1
#
_cell.length_a   1.000
_cell.length_b   1.000
_cell.length_c   1.000
_cell.angle_alpha   90.00
_cell.angle_beta   90.00
_cell.angle_gamma   90.00
#
_symmetry.space_group_name_H-M   'P 1'
#
loop_
_entity.id
_entity.type
_entity.pdbx_description
1 polymer ?
#
loop_
_entity_poly.entity_id
_entity_poly.type
_entity_poly.pdbx_seq_one_letter_code
_entity_poly.pdbx_strand_id
1 'polypeptide(L)'
;MDNTLILNFGDSQGEVYDYIFYYNTNYIKYTNINSPGWRSGWSLRGLNKTKYHDILFKPLYDLSSNIENVFIFLTFGSVDIEWNLSYKRFILKENPDTYTFIDEMINSFKNIIDKYILLEKNLQKIKNINFHIIITFPFIPLPLSESYMKNFSNNNNTIFYDVISHHERFYLWYIYCNKLISIIKSYNFKRLYIIDIRNDFIKKGFQHFMNLKNEDHHPNFLITKEYIITQLNNLTFYDNQNRIINLENLSWNNNFLYSHIRRPL
;
A
#
# COMPACT_ATOMS: atom_id res chain seq x y z
N MET A 1 12.73 2.85 25.63
CA MET A 1 12.04 1.72 24.97
C MET A 1 10.91 2.33 24.18
N ASP A 2 10.91 2.14 22.87
CA ASP A 2 9.95 2.80 22.00
C ASP A 2 8.56 2.19 22.21
N ASN A 3 7.55 3.03 22.36
CA ASN A 3 6.16 2.63 22.57
C ASN A 3 5.38 2.52 21.25
N THR A 4 6.10 2.49 20.13
CA THR A 4 5.54 2.60 18.78
C THR A 4 5.95 1.40 17.93
N LEU A 5 5.04 0.92 17.10
CA LEU A 5 5.28 -0.08 16.06
C LEU A 5 4.79 0.46 14.72
N ILE A 6 5.58 0.32 13.65
CA ILE A 6 5.22 0.75 12.30
C ILE A 6 5.16 -0.48 11.39
N LEU A 7 3.98 -0.71 10.83
CA LEU A 7 3.66 -1.79 9.92
C LEU A 7 3.26 -1.21 8.56
N ASN A 8 3.76 -1.82 7.49
CA ASN A 8 3.41 -1.46 6.13
C ASN A 8 2.95 -2.70 5.39
N PHE A 9 1.69 -2.73 4.99
CA PHE A 9 1.09 -3.81 4.23
C PHE A 9 0.63 -3.30 2.88
N GLY A 10 0.93 -4.06 1.84
CA GLY A 10 0.68 -3.58 0.50
C GLY A 10 1.08 -4.52 -0.60
N ASP A 11 0.68 -4.14 -1.81
CA ASP A 11 1.35 -4.59 -3.01
C ASP A 11 2.72 -3.91 -3.19
N SER A 12 3.36 -4.05 -4.35
CA SER A 12 4.71 -3.54 -4.60
C SER A 12 4.84 -2.02 -4.44
N GLN A 13 3.75 -1.27 -4.47
CA GLN A 13 3.78 0.17 -4.21
C GLN A 13 4.08 0.51 -2.74
N GLY A 14 3.90 -0.46 -1.84
CA GLY A 14 4.29 -0.34 -0.43
C GLY A 14 5.80 -0.16 -0.23
N GLU A 15 6.63 -0.51 -1.22
CA GLU A 15 8.09 -0.36 -1.17
C GLU A 15 8.52 1.07 -0.81
N VAL A 16 7.76 2.09 -1.22
CA VAL A 16 8.05 3.49 -0.90
C VAL A 16 8.25 3.75 0.61
N TYR A 17 7.56 3.00 1.47
CA TYR A 17 7.67 3.15 2.93
C TYR A 17 8.95 2.54 3.50
N ASP A 18 9.60 1.63 2.79
CA ASP A 18 10.96 1.23 3.15
C ASP A 18 11.91 2.40 3.00
N TYR A 19 11.76 3.23 1.97
CA TYR A 19 12.57 4.44 1.81
C TYR A 19 12.23 5.51 2.87
N ILE A 20 11.02 5.52 3.42
CA ILE A 20 10.61 6.50 4.43
C ILE A 20 11.09 6.11 5.84
N PHE A 21 10.98 4.83 6.18
CA PHE A 21 11.21 4.31 7.53
C PHE A 21 12.43 3.39 7.64
N TYR A 22 13.30 3.31 6.63
CA TYR A 22 14.42 2.36 6.59
C TYR A 22 15.27 2.34 7.86
N TYR A 23 15.58 3.51 8.43
CA TYR A 23 16.41 3.62 9.62
C TYR A 23 15.60 3.69 10.92
N ASN A 24 14.27 3.65 10.84
CA ASN A 24 13.42 3.62 12.02
C ASN A 24 13.42 2.20 12.64
N THR A 25 13.85 2.10 13.89
CA THR A 25 13.92 0.85 14.65
C THR A 25 12.55 0.24 14.95
N ASN A 26 11.49 1.05 14.92
CA ASN A 26 10.11 0.63 15.14
C ASN A 26 9.43 0.11 13.87
N TYR A 27 10.08 0.23 12.71
CA TYR A 27 9.56 -0.23 11.44
C TYR A 27 9.92 -1.68 11.16
N ILE A 28 8.90 -2.48 10.85
CA ILE A 28 9.09 -3.86 10.42
C ILE A 28 9.47 -3.87 8.94
N LYS A 29 10.79 -3.84 8.70
CA LYS A 29 11.39 -3.84 7.37
C LYS A 29 11.01 -5.09 6.57
N TYR A 30 10.99 -4.96 5.25
CA TYR A 30 10.85 -6.14 4.38
C TYR A 30 12.03 -7.11 4.59
N THR A 31 13.28 -6.69 4.82
CA THR A 31 14.45 -7.59 4.99
C THR A 31 14.32 -8.63 6.12
N ASN A 32 13.41 -8.44 7.07
CA ASN A 32 13.19 -9.45 8.09
C ASN A 32 12.60 -10.70 7.44
N ILE A 33 13.28 -11.85 7.57
CA ILE A 33 12.98 -13.12 6.85
C ILE A 33 11.52 -13.58 7.03
N ASN A 34 10.88 -13.21 8.15
CA ASN A 34 9.49 -13.50 8.46
C ASN A 34 8.59 -12.24 8.46
N SER A 35 9.00 -11.18 7.77
CA SER A 35 8.25 -9.92 7.75
C SER A 35 6.85 -10.14 7.14
N PRO A 36 5.80 -9.72 7.86
CA PRO A 36 4.43 -9.73 7.36
C PRO A 36 4.17 -8.55 6.41
N GLY A 37 5.14 -7.65 6.21
CA GLY A 37 4.98 -6.38 5.48
C GLY A 37 4.61 -6.53 4.00
N TRP A 38 4.71 -5.44 3.24
CA TRP A 38 4.32 -5.41 1.82
C TRP A 38 4.97 -6.54 1.00
N ARG A 39 4.24 -7.03 -0.01
CA ARG A 39 4.77 -8.01 -0.96
C ARG A 39 4.29 -7.74 -2.37
N SER A 40 5.21 -7.86 -3.32
CA SER A 40 4.89 -7.88 -4.74
C SER A 40 3.80 -8.93 -5.03
N GLY A 41 2.73 -8.51 -5.72
CA GLY A 41 1.65 -9.40 -6.15
C GLY A 41 0.52 -9.62 -5.14
N TRP A 42 0.51 -8.93 -3.99
CA TRP A 42 -0.70 -8.94 -3.15
C TRP A 42 -1.88 -8.34 -3.92
N SER A 43 -2.95 -9.13 -3.99
CA SER A 43 -4.23 -8.69 -4.52
C SER A 43 -5.11 -8.34 -3.34
N LEU A 44 -5.65 -7.13 -3.36
CA LEU A 44 -6.62 -6.63 -2.39
C LEU A 44 -7.84 -7.54 -2.30
N ARG A 45 -8.36 -7.98 -3.45
CA ARG A 45 -9.48 -8.94 -3.51
C ARG A 45 -9.09 -10.30 -2.91
N GLY A 46 -7.82 -10.67 -3.03
CA GLY A 46 -7.24 -11.86 -2.42
C GLY A 46 -7.19 -11.82 -0.89
N LEU A 47 -7.18 -10.63 -0.25
CA LEU A 47 -6.99 -10.48 1.20
C LEU A 47 -8.15 -11.03 2.04
N ASN A 48 -9.32 -11.27 1.44
CA ASN A 48 -10.42 -11.96 2.13
C ASN A 48 -10.15 -13.45 2.39
N LYS A 49 -9.12 -14.06 1.75
CA LYS A 49 -8.76 -15.46 2.01
C LYS A 49 -8.01 -15.58 3.34
N THR A 50 -8.37 -16.58 4.15
CA THR A 50 -7.83 -16.82 5.51
C THR A 50 -6.31 -16.74 5.58
N LYS A 51 -5.59 -17.32 4.63
CA LYS A 51 -4.12 -17.33 4.64
C LYS A 51 -3.48 -15.93 4.62
N TYR A 52 -4.05 -14.97 3.89
CA TYR A 52 -3.52 -13.61 3.81
C TYR A 52 -3.97 -12.78 5.00
N HIS A 53 -5.18 -13.07 5.46
CA HIS A 53 -5.71 -12.51 6.68
C HIS A 53 -4.78 -12.78 7.86
N ASP A 54 -4.38 -14.03 8.09
CA ASP A 54 -3.52 -14.39 9.22
C ASP A 54 -2.17 -13.66 9.16
N ILE A 55 -1.62 -13.42 7.96
CA ILE A 55 -0.37 -12.67 7.79
C ILE A 55 -0.52 -11.21 8.25
N LEU A 56 -1.63 -10.54 7.91
CA LEU A 56 -1.89 -9.14 8.25
C LEU A 56 -2.06 -8.89 9.75
N PHE A 57 -2.68 -9.84 10.46
CA PHE A 57 -3.08 -9.65 11.87
C PHE A 57 -2.17 -10.38 12.86
N LYS A 58 -1.45 -11.43 12.45
CA LYS A 58 -0.50 -12.16 13.33
C LYS A 58 0.46 -11.25 14.11
N PRO A 59 1.06 -10.19 13.53
CA PRO A 59 1.98 -9.31 14.26
C PRO A 59 1.32 -8.55 15.41
N LEU A 60 -0.02 -8.46 15.40
CA LEU A 60 -0.79 -7.70 16.37
C LEU A 60 -1.31 -8.56 17.53
N TYR A 61 -1.29 -9.89 17.42
CA TYR A 61 -1.75 -10.78 18.48
C TYR A 61 -0.75 -10.86 19.63
N ASP A 62 0.56 -10.85 19.34
CA ASP A 62 1.63 -10.99 20.33
C ASP A 62 2.44 -9.70 20.49
N LEU A 63 1.75 -8.56 20.57
CA LEU A 63 2.39 -7.26 20.75
C LEU A 63 3.02 -7.15 22.14
N SER A 64 4.30 -6.80 22.19
CA SER A 64 5.03 -6.53 23.43
C SER A 64 4.29 -5.52 24.33
N SER A 65 4.46 -5.66 25.65
CA SER A 65 3.76 -4.87 26.66
C SER A 65 4.09 -3.38 26.62
N ASN A 66 5.26 -3.01 26.10
CA ASN A 66 5.69 -1.62 25.95
C ASN A 66 5.06 -0.90 24.74
N ILE A 67 4.44 -1.63 23.80
CA ILE A 67 3.83 -1.01 22.60
C ILE A 67 2.45 -0.46 22.94
N GLU A 68 2.32 0.86 22.77
CA GLU A 68 1.08 1.62 22.96
C GLU A 68 0.49 2.15 21.66
N ASN A 69 1.32 2.39 20.63
CA ASN A 69 0.88 2.97 19.36
C ASN A 69 1.31 2.09 18.20
N VAL A 70 0.38 1.77 17.30
CA VAL A 70 0.65 0.98 16.10
C VAL A 70 0.22 1.77 14.88
N PHE A 71 1.16 2.10 14.02
CA PHE A 71 0.93 2.73 12.73
C PHE A 71 0.85 1.65 11.66
N ILE A 72 -0.29 1.60 10.96
CA ILE A 72 -0.61 0.57 9.98
C ILE A 72 -0.83 1.24 8.64
N PHE A 73 0.17 1.19 7.78
CA PHE A 73 0.09 1.67 6.40
C PHE A 73 -0.52 0.59 5.50
N LEU A 74 -1.53 0.96 4.71
CA LEU A 74 -2.23 0.08 3.78
C LEU A 74 -2.11 0.64 2.36
N THR A 75 -1.24 0.04 1.54
CA THR A 75 -0.98 0.40 0.13
C THR A 75 -1.43 -0.73 -0.81
N PHE A 76 -2.73 -0.80 -1.14
CA PHE A 76 -3.28 -1.87 -1.97
C PHE A 76 -3.99 -1.37 -3.22
N GLY A 77 -4.05 -2.27 -4.21
CA GLY A 77 -5.02 -2.24 -5.30
C GLY A 77 -4.40 -1.99 -6.67
N SER A 78 -3.12 -1.61 -6.73
CA SER A 78 -2.45 -1.37 -8.01
C SER A 78 -2.33 -2.69 -8.78
N VAL A 79 -1.94 -3.78 -8.11
CA VAL A 79 -1.81 -5.11 -8.71
C VAL A 79 -3.14 -5.61 -9.27
N ASP A 80 -4.26 -5.36 -8.60
CA ASP A 80 -5.57 -5.80 -9.08
C ASP A 80 -5.92 -5.13 -10.41
N ILE A 81 -5.71 -3.81 -10.51
CA ILE A 81 -6.06 -3.03 -11.71
C ILE A 81 -5.05 -3.24 -12.84
N GLU A 82 -3.74 -3.20 -12.56
CA GLU A 82 -2.72 -3.30 -13.60
C GLU A 82 -2.55 -4.71 -14.15
N TRP A 83 -2.47 -5.69 -13.23
CA TRP A 83 -2.06 -7.05 -13.57
C TRP A 83 -3.24 -8.02 -13.58
N ASN A 84 -4.04 -8.03 -12.51
CA ASN A 84 -5.05 -9.08 -12.35
C ASN A 84 -6.20 -8.94 -13.36
N LEU A 85 -6.67 -7.71 -13.60
CA LEU A 85 -7.71 -7.45 -14.60
C LEU A 85 -7.26 -7.84 -16.02
N SER A 86 -6.04 -7.44 -16.39
CA SER A 86 -5.40 -7.81 -17.66
C SER A 86 -5.25 -9.33 -17.79
N TYR A 87 -4.76 -10.01 -16.76
CA TYR A 87 -4.61 -11.47 -16.74
C TYR A 87 -5.96 -12.19 -16.97
N LYS A 88 -7.02 -11.75 -16.28
CA LYS A 88 -8.37 -12.30 -16.46
C LYS A 88 -8.86 -12.17 -17.89
N ARG A 89 -8.68 -11.01 -18.52
CA ARG A 89 -9.10 -10.77 -19.91
C ARG A 89 -8.27 -11.54 -20.93
N PHE A 90 -6.95 -11.43 -20.84
CA PHE A 90 -6.09 -11.88 -21.93
C PHE A 90 -5.62 -13.32 -21.78
N ILE A 91 -5.46 -13.83 -20.56
CA ILE A 91 -5.06 -15.22 -20.30
C ILE A 91 -6.28 -16.11 -20.04
N LEU A 92 -7.15 -15.73 -19.10
CA LEU A 92 -8.32 -16.55 -18.76
C LEU A 92 -9.49 -16.37 -19.75
N LYS A 93 -9.39 -15.41 -20.67
CA LYS A 93 -10.45 -15.06 -21.65
C LYS A 93 -11.80 -14.75 -20.98
N GLU A 94 -11.75 -14.22 -19.76
CA GLU A 94 -12.92 -13.73 -19.05
C GLU A 94 -13.26 -12.30 -19.50
N ASN A 95 -14.51 -11.88 -19.32
CA ASN A 95 -14.92 -10.49 -19.51
C ASN A 95 -15.47 -9.90 -18.19
N PRO A 96 -14.58 -9.60 -17.21
CA PRO A 96 -15.01 -9.11 -15.91
C PRO A 96 -15.67 -7.73 -16.04
N ASP A 97 -16.83 -7.58 -15.39
CA ASP A 97 -17.45 -6.28 -15.19
C ASP A 97 -16.58 -5.42 -14.27
N THR A 98 -16.14 -4.27 -14.78
CA THR A 98 -15.16 -3.42 -14.07
C THR A 98 -15.75 -2.75 -12.84
N TYR A 99 -17.06 -2.47 -12.82
CA TYR A 99 -17.72 -1.93 -11.62
C TYR A 99 -17.73 -2.93 -10.48
N THR A 100 -18.17 -4.15 -10.76
CA THR A 100 -18.15 -5.28 -9.82
C THR A 100 -16.74 -5.55 -9.33
N PHE A 101 -15.76 -5.54 -10.24
CA PHE A 101 -14.35 -5.73 -9.89
C PHE A 101 -13.85 -4.70 -8.87
N ILE A 102 -14.17 -3.41 -9.09
CA ILE A 102 -13.81 -2.35 -8.15
C ILE A 102 -14.58 -2.49 -6.83
N ASP A 103 -15.86 -2.85 -6.87
CA ASP A 103 -16.64 -3.03 -5.64
C ASP A 103 -16.12 -4.19 -4.78
N GLU A 104 -15.65 -5.28 -5.39
CA GLU A 104 -14.94 -6.36 -4.69
C GLU A 104 -13.67 -5.87 -4.00
N MET A 105 -12.87 -5.04 -4.68
CA MET A 105 -11.67 -4.41 -4.09
C MET A 105 -12.03 -3.56 -2.88
N ILE A 106 -13.04 -2.71 -3.03
CA ILE A 106 -13.55 -1.83 -1.97
C ILE A 106 -14.03 -2.63 -0.76
N ASN A 107 -14.86 -3.65 -0.98
CA ASN A 107 -15.39 -4.50 0.09
C ASN A 107 -14.27 -5.25 0.84
N SER A 108 -13.27 -5.74 0.11
CA SER A 108 -12.12 -6.40 0.71
C SER A 108 -11.32 -5.45 1.59
N PHE A 109 -11.10 -4.21 1.13
CA PHE A 109 -10.41 -3.20 1.93
C PHE A 109 -11.21 -2.82 3.18
N LYS A 110 -12.53 -2.62 3.03
CA LYS A 110 -13.44 -2.31 4.13
C LYS A 110 -13.35 -3.37 5.24
N ASN A 111 -13.40 -4.65 4.86
CA ASN A 111 -13.29 -5.77 5.80
C ASN A 111 -11.98 -5.74 6.60
N ILE A 112 -10.87 -5.30 5.99
CA ILE A 112 -9.57 -5.19 6.67
C ILE A 112 -9.60 -4.05 7.70
N ILE A 113 -10.13 -2.89 7.33
CA ILE A 113 -10.28 -1.75 8.25
C ILE A 113 -11.18 -2.13 9.44
N ASP A 114 -12.35 -2.70 9.17
CA ASP A 114 -13.31 -3.14 10.20
C ASP A 114 -12.66 -4.09 11.21
N LYS A 115 -11.81 -5.00 10.72
CA LYS A 115 -11.11 -5.95 11.58
C LYS A 115 -9.97 -5.33 12.38
N TYR A 116 -9.21 -4.38 11.84
CA TYR A 116 -8.24 -3.63 12.64
C TYR A 116 -8.93 -2.84 13.76
N ILE A 117 -10.05 -2.18 13.47
CA ILE A 117 -10.84 -1.45 14.47
C ILE A 117 -11.37 -2.41 15.55
N LEU A 118 -11.90 -3.57 15.16
CA LEU A 118 -12.38 -4.57 16.12
C LEU A 118 -11.24 -5.14 16.97
N LEU A 119 -10.09 -5.40 16.37
CA LEU A 119 -8.91 -5.92 17.06
C LEU A 119 -8.39 -4.90 18.09
N GLU A 120 -8.28 -3.63 17.72
CA GLU A 120 -7.90 -2.55 18.63
C GLU A 120 -8.84 -2.51 19.85
N LYS A 121 -10.16 -2.51 19.63
CA LYS A 121 -11.16 -2.51 20.70
C LYS A 121 -11.01 -3.70 21.65
N ASN A 122 -10.66 -4.88 21.13
CA ASN A 122 -10.45 -6.06 21.95
C ASN A 122 -9.16 -5.97 22.76
N LEU A 123 -8.07 -5.51 22.17
CA LEU A 123 -6.80 -5.32 22.86
C LEU A 123 -6.87 -4.20 23.91
N GLN A 124 -7.67 -3.16 23.67
CA GLN A 124 -7.92 -2.07 24.63
C GLN A 124 -8.57 -2.52 25.95
N LYS A 125 -9.19 -3.71 25.98
CA LYS A 125 -9.72 -4.29 27.23
C LYS A 125 -8.63 -4.75 28.19
N ILE A 126 -7.42 -4.98 27.68
CA ILE A 126 -6.30 -5.57 28.45
C ILE A 126 -5.03 -4.70 28.45
N LYS A 127 -4.89 -3.76 27.51
CA LYS A 127 -3.74 -2.85 27.45
C LYS A 127 -4.07 -1.53 26.76
N ASN A 128 -3.35 -0.46 27.08
CA ASN A 128 -3.49 0.84 26.42
C ASN A 128 -2.84 0.80 25.02
N ILE A 129 -3.62 0.45 24.00
CA ILE A 129 -3.17 0.37 22.60
C ILE A 129 -3.99 1.29 21.70
N ASN A 130 -3.31 1.93 20.75
CA ASN A 130 -3.89 2.82 19.76
C ASN A 130 -3.46 2.39 18.36
N PHE A 131 -4.42 2.09 17.49
CA PHE A 131 -4.15 1.84 16.08
C PHE A 131 -4.37 3.14 15.29
N HIS A 132 -3.35 3.51 14.53
CA HIS A 132 -3.37 4.57 13.53
C HIS A 132 -3.36 3.89 12.17
N ILE A 133 -4.51 3.86 11.50
CA ILE A 133 -4.66 3.20 10.20
C ILE A 133 -4.48 4.28 9.13
N ILE A 134 -3.46 4.14 8.29
CA ILE A 134 -3.13 5.10 7.24
C ILE A 134 -3.33 4.43 5.89
N ILE A 135 -4.32 4.92 5.15
CA ILE A 135 -4.64 4.44 3.80
C ILE A 135 -3.95 5.36 2.82
N THR A 136 -3.21 4.77 1.89
CA THR A 136 -2.23 5.52 1.13
C THR A 136 -2.26 5.11 -0.33
N PHE A 137 -2.22 6.13 -1.20
CA PHE A 137 -2.20 5.99 -2.65
C PHE A 137 -0.89 6.55 -3.19
N PRO A 138 0.24 5.86 -3.00
CA PRO A 138 1.57 6.31 -3.44
C PRO A 138 1.78 6.12 -4.95
N PHE A 139 0.73 5.75 -5.67
CA PHE A 139 0.78 5.20 -7.02
C PHE A 139 -0.18 5.95 -7.95
N ILE A 140 0.23 6.03 -9.21
CA ILE A 140 -0.67 6.29 -10.33
C ILE A 140 -0.22 5.46 -11.52
N PRO A 141 -1.13 4.87 -12.31
CA PRO A 141 -0.76 4.14 -13.52
C PRO A 141 0.06 5.02 -14.47
N LEU A 142 1.31 4.63 -14.71
CA LEU A 142 2.19 5.32 -15.64
C LEU A 142 1.91 4.88 -17.08
N PRO A 143 2.11 5.75 -18.08
CA PRO A 143 2.14 5.33 -19.48
C PRO A 143 3.31 4.37 -19.67
N LEU A 144 3.04 3.24 -20.32
CA LEU A 144 4.02 2.20 -20.62
C LEU A 144 4.15 2.05 -22.13
N SER A 145 5.35 1.76 -22.61
CA SER A 145 5.61 1.41 -23.99
C SER A 145 4.90 0.11 -24.36
N GLU A 146 4.52 -0.04 -25.63
CA GLU A 146 3.92 -1.27 -26.14
C GLU A 146 4.83 -2.48 -25.91
N SER A 147 6.15 -2.26 -25.87
CA SER A 147 7.15 -3.31 -25.66
C SER A 147 7.36 -3.68 -24.19
N TYR A 148 6.86 -2.87 -23.24
CA TYR A 148 7.16 -3.02 -21.82
C TYR A 148 6.86 -4.43 -21.33
N MET A 149 5.66 -4.95 -21.61
CA MET A 149 5.26 -6.27 -21.15
C MET A 149 6.05 -7.41 -21.77
N LYS A 150 6.41 -7.26 -23.05
CA LYS A 150 7.26 -8.23 -23.73
C LYS A 150 8.63 -8.30 -23.06
N ASN A 151 9.23 -7.14 -22.80
CA ASN A 151 10.53 -7.03 -22.14
C ASN A 151 10.47 -7.55 -20.70
N PHE A 152 9.44 -7.15 -19.94
CA PHE A 152 9.20 -7.61 -18.58
C PHE A 152 9.08 -9.13 -18.51
N SER A 153 8.27 -9.73 -19.38
CA SER A 153 8.06 -11.18 -19.43
C SER A 153 9.32 -11.94 -19.82
N ASN A 154 10.09 -11.45 -20.80
CA ASN A 154 11.36 -12.06 -21.19
C ASN A 154 12.39 -11.99 -20.04
N ASN A 155 12.53 -10.84 -19.39
CA ASN A 155 13.52 -10.63 -18.33
C ASN A 155 13.19 -11.40 -17.05
N ASN A 156 11.91 -11.69 -16.79
CA ASN A 156 11.45 -12.37 -15.59
C ASN A 156 11.05 -13.83 -15.82
N ASN A 157 11.16 -14.34 -17.05
CA ASN A 157 10.65 -15.65 -17.45
C ASN A 157 9.18 -15.87 -17.04
N THR A 158 8.33 -14.87 -17.29
CA THR A 158 6.88 -14.93 -17.02
C THR A 158 6.06 -14.96 -18.31
N ILE A 159 4.81 -15.41 -18.22
CA ILE A 159 3.88 -15.40 -19.36
C ILE A 159 3.72 -13.96 -19.88
N PHE A 160 3.81 -13.79 -21.20
CA PHE A 160 3.48 -12.53 -21.88
C PHE A 160 1.97 -12.43 -22.11
N TYR A 161 1.40 -11.27 -21.79
CA TYR A 161 0.04 -10.90 -22.13
C TYR A 161 -0.10 -9.38 -22.21
N ASP A 162 -1.07 -8.93 -23.00
CA ASP A 162 -1.39 -7.53 -23.12
C ASP A 162 -1.87 -6.95 -21.79
N VAL A 163 -1.61 -5.68 -21.55
CA VAL A 163 -2.14 -4.94 -20.41
C VAL A 163 -3.24 -4.03 -20.91
N ILE A 164 -4.30 -3.89 -20.12
CA ILE A 164 -5.36 -2.93 -20.42
C ILE A 164 -4.78 -1.52 -20.60
N SER A 165 -5.43 -0.70 -21.44
CA SER A 165 -4.88 0.60 -21.85
C SER A 165 -4.52 1.48 -20.65
N HIS A 166 -3.52 2.35 -20.81
CA HIS A 166 -3.15 3.34 -19.79
C HIS A 166 -4.36 4.17 -19.32
N HIS A 167 -5.20 4.60 -20.27
CA HIS A 167 -6.41 5.35 -19.98
C HIS A 167 -7.37 4.57 -19.08
N GLU A 168 -7.60 3.28 -19.38
CA GLU A 168 -8.46 2.42 -18.56
C GLU A 168 -7.86 2.18 -17.17
N ARG A 169 -6.56 1.86 -17.05
CA ARG A 169 -5.89 1.70 -15.74
C ARG A 169 -6.05 2.96 -14.90
N PHE A 170 -5.75 4.12 -15.49
CA PHE A 170 -5.83 5.41 -14.82
C PHE A 170 -7.27 5.71 -14.33
N TYR A 171 -8.25 5.50 -15.20
CA TYR A 171 -9.66 5.70 -14.87
C TYR A 171 -10.13 4.81 -13.72
N LEU A 172 -9.84 3.50 -13.80
CA LEU A 172 -10.22 2.53 -12.77
C LEU A 172 -9.52 2.82 -11.43
N TRP A 173 -8.24 3.18 -11.46
CA TRP A 173 -7.49 3.60 -10.27
C TRP A 173 -8.14 4.81 -9.61
N TYR A 174 -8.50 5.83 -10.40
CA TYR A 174 -9.12 7.04 -9.89
C TYR A 174 -10.49 6.77 -9.26
N ILE A 175 -11.31 5.92 -9.88
CA ILE A 175 -12.60 5.49 -9.32
C ILE A 175 -12.38 4.76 -8.00
N TYR A 176 -11.49 3.77 -7.98
CA TYR A 176 -11.19 2.97 -6.80
C TYR A 176 -10.78 3.87 -5.62
N CYS A 177 -9.79 4.74 -5.80
CA CYS A 177 -9.34 5.66 -4.75
C CYS A 177 -10.46 6.59 -4.28
N ASN A 178 -11.27 7.15 -5.19
CA ASN A 178 -12.36 8.06 -4.80
C ASN A 178 -13.46 7.34 -4.00
N LYS A 179 -13.88 6.14 -4.45
CA LYS A 179 -14.85 5.31 -3.73
C LYS A 179 -14.31 4.97 -2.34
N LEU A 180 -13.05 4.56 -2.24
CA LEU A 180 -12.44 4.20 -0.96
C LEU A 180 -12.33 5.40 -0.02
N ILE A 181 -11.90 6.57 -0.51
CA ILE A 181 -11.86 7.82 0.27
C ILE A 181 -13.25 8.20 0.78
N SER A 182 -14.28 8.09 -0.07
CA SER A 182 -15.66 8.39 0.34
C SER A 182 -16.14 7.47 1.45
N ILE A 183 -15.80 6.19 1.39
CA ILE A 183 -16.14 5.19 2.42
C ILE A 183 -15.36 5.47 3.70
N ILE A 184 -14.05 5.72 3.62
CA ILE A 184 -13.22 6.05 4.78
C ILE A 184 -13.76 7.27 5.52
N LYS A 185 -14.21 8.31 4.80
CA LYS A 185 -14.81 9.50 5.40
C LYS A 185 -16.11 9.23 6.15
N SER A 186 -16.80 8.12 5.89
CA SER A 186 -18.00 7.74 6.64
C SER A 186 -17.69 6.93 7.92
N TYR A 187 -16.45 6.49 8.12
CA TYR A 187 -16.05 5.84 9.36
C TYR A 187 -15.99 6.86 10.50
N ASN A 188 -16.67 6.53 11.60
CA ASN A 188 -16.49 7.24 12.87
C ASN A 188 -15.27 6.68 13.64
N PHE A 189 -14.09 6.74 13.02
CA PHE A 189 -12.82 6.30 13.62
C PHE A 189 -11.79 7.41 13.48
N LYS A 190 -11.49 8.10 14.59
CA LYS A 190 -10.64 9.32 14.59
C LYS A 190 -9.21 9.10 14.10
N ARG A 191 -8.71 7.86 14.20
CA ARG A 191 -7.34 7.49 13.83
C ARG A 191 -7.28 6.77 12.47
N LEU A 192 -8.21 7.10 11.57
CA LEU A 192 -8.18 6.69 10.17
C LEU A 192 -7.69 7.88 9.33
N TYR A 193 -6.57 7.71 8.65
CA TYR A 193 -5.90 8.77 7.90
C TYR A 193 -5.80 8.39 6.42
N ILE A 194 -5.76 9.41 5.56
CA ILE A 194 -5.57 9.24 4.11
C ILE A 194 -4.33 10.02 3.70
N ILE A 195 -3.46 9.36 2.94
CA ILE A 195 -2.39 9.99 2.16
C ILE A 195 -2.70 9.76 0.69
N ASP A 196 -3.02 10.84 -0.02
CA ASP A 196 -3.37 10.78 -1.44
C ASP A 196 -2.51 11.76 -2.22
N ILE A 197 -1.52 11.23 -2.95
CA ILE A 197 -0.61 12.03 -3.77
C ILE A 197 -1.04 12.08 -5.25
N ARG A 198 -2.24 11.58 -5.61
CA ARG A 198 -2.73 11.62 -7.01
C ARG A 198 -2.78 13.04 -7.57
N ASN A 199 -3.11 14.02 -6.73
CA ASN A 199 -3.11 15.43 -7.13
C ASN A 199 -1.70 15.94 -7.43
N ASP A 200 -0.66 15.43 -6.75
CA ASP A 200 0.73 15.77 -7.02
C ASP A 200 1.17 15.19 -8.37
N PHE A 201 0.79 13.94 -8.67
CA PHE A 201 0.98 13.34 -9.99
C PHE A 201 0.34 14.16 -11.11
N ILE A 202 -0.91 14.58 -10.95
CA ILE A 202 -1.64 15.37 -11.96
C ILE A 202 -0.97 16.74 -12.16
N LYS A 203 -0.57 17.42 -11.08
CA LYS A 203 0.03 18.76 -11.15
C LYS A 203 1.43 18.76 -11.76
N LYS A 204 2.24 17.74 -11.49
CA LYS A 204 3.64 17.67 -11.94
C LYS A 204 3.80 16.91 -13.27
N GLY A 205 2.81 16.10 -13.63
CA GLY A 205 2.87 15.21 -14.79
C GLY A 205 3.61 13.90 -14.49
N PHE A 206 3.24 12.83 -15.21
CA PHE A 206 3.81 11.49 -15.00
C PHE A 206 5.32 11.45 -15.19
N GLN A 207 5.86 12.25 -16.12
CA GLN A 207 7.28 12.29 -16.45
C GLN A 207 8.15 12.64 -15.24
N HIS A 208 7.64 13.47 -14.32
CA HIS A 208 8.35 13.81 -13.09
C HIS A 208 8.58 12.59 -12.19
N PHE A 209 7.66 11.62 -12.23
CA PHE A 209 7.70 10.43 -11.39
C PHE A 209 8.21 9.19 -12.14
N MET A 210 8.56 9.28 -13.42
CA MET A 210 9.11 8.14 -14.16
C MET A 210 10.59 7.95 -13.82
N ASN A 211 11.03 6.70 -13.82
CA ASN A 211 12.46 6.40 -13.83
C ASN A 211 13.02 6.63 -15.25
N LEU A 212 13.88 7.64 -15.40
CA LEU A 212 14.44 8.01 -16.71
C LEU A 212 15.47 7.02 -17.24
N LYS A 213 16.01 6.13 -16.40
CA LYS A 213 17.05 5.17 -16.79
C LYS A 213 16.46 3.84 -17.26
N ASN A 214 15.41 3.37 -16.59
CA ASN A 214 14.75 2.10 -16.88
C ASN A 214 13.24 2.31 -16.82
N GLU A 215 12.53 1.91 -17.87
CA GLU A 215 11.07 1.91 -17.85
C GLU A 215 10.54 0.96 -16.76
N ASP A 216 9.64 1.46 -15.92
CA ASP A 216 9.00 0.73 -14.83
C ASP A 216 7.53 1.16 -14.75
N HIS A 217 6.65 0.25 -14.33
CA HIS A 217 5.27 0.58 -14.03
C HIS A 217 5.11 1.29 -12.69
N HIS A 218 6.08 1.15 -11.79
CA HIS A 218 6.11 1.90 -10.54
C HIS A 218 6.61 3.34 -10.76
N PRO A 219 5.97 4.32 -10.12
CA PRO A 219 6.58 5.62 -9.88
C PRO A 219 7.93 5.49 -9.18
N ASN A 220 8.84 6.40 -9.47
CA ASN A 220 10.13 6.52 -8.82
C ASN A 220 9.94 6.75 -7.32
N PHE A 221 10.21 5.71 -6.52
CA PHE A 221 9.97 5.72 -5.07
C PHE A 221 10.73 6.84 -4.33
N LEU A 222 11.89 7.27 -4.83
CA LEU A 222 12.65 8.38 -4.21
C LEU A 222 12.00 9.74 -4.44
N ILE A 223 11.27 9.90 -5.54
CA ILE A 223 10.49 11.11 -5.80
C ILE A 223 9.17 11.01 -5.03
N THR A 224 8.48 9.87 -5.14
CA THR A 224 7.21 9.60 -4.47
C THR A 224 7.31 9.77 -2.95
N LYS A 225 8.39 9.31 -2.30
CA LYS A 225 8.56 9.43 -0.84
C LYS A 225 8.51 10.89 -0.37
N GLU A 226 9.03 11.85 -1.13
CA GLU A 226 9.09 13.26 -0.71
C GLU A 226 7.67 13.85 -0.58
N TYR A 227 6.79 13.48 -1.51
CA TYR A 227 5.39 13.86 -1.47
C TYR A 227 4.65 13.17 -0.31
N ILE A 228 4.92 11.88 -0.07
CA ILE A 228 4.34 11.17 1.07
C ILE A 228 4.79 11.76 2.40
N ILE A 229 6.08 12.07 2.57
CA ILE A 229 6.63 12.70 3.78
C ILE A 229 5.96 14.06 4.01
N THR A 230 5.78 14.85 2.96
CA THR A 230 5.06 16.13 3.04
C THR A 230 3.64 15.94 3.58
N GLN A 231 2.89 14.96 3.06
CA GLN A 231 1.55 14.64 3.54
C GLN A 231 1.56 14.11 4.97
N LEU A 232 2.52 13.24 5.33
CA LEU A 232 2.69 12.71 6.68
C LEU A 232 2.93 13.81 7.71
N ASN A 233 3.79 14.78 7.40
CA ASN A 233 4.11 15.89 8.29
C ASN A 233 2.92 16.84 8.51
N ASN A 234 1.91 16.81 7.63
CA ASN A 234 0.66 17.57 7.80
C ASN A 234 -0.38 16.83 8.66
N LEU A 235 -0.14 15.57 9.01
CA LEU A 235 -1.01 14.81 9.90
C LEU A 235 -0.59 15.01 11.36
N THR A 236 -1.58 15.05 12.26
CA THR A 236 -1.35 15.00 13.70
C THR A 236 -1.97 13.72 14.25
N PHE A 237 -1.16 12.92 14.95
CA PHE A 237 -1.57 11.66 15.52
C PHE A 237 -1.86 11.84 17.01
N TYR A 238 -2.94 11.24 17.48
CA TYR A 238 -3.38 11.34 18.88
C TYR A 238 -3.63 9.96 19.46
N ASP A 239 -3.18 9.74 20.70
CA ASP A 239 -3.60 8.57 21.47
C ASP A 239 -5.04 8.71 22.01
N ASN A 240 -5.50 7.71 22.76
CA ASN A 240 -6.80 7.72 23.43
C ASN A 240 -6.95 8.80 24.51
N GLN A 241 -5.86 9.40 24.98
CA GLN A 241 -5.84 10.51 25.93
C GLN A 241 -5.72 11.88 25.23
N ASN A 242 -5.83 11.93 23.89
CA ASN A 242 -5.62 13.12 23.06
C ASN A 242 -4.23 13.75 23.18
N ARG A 243 -3.21 12.98 23.57
CA ARG A 243 -1.81 13.42 23.54
C ARG A 243 -1.27 13.24 22.13
N ILE A 244 -0.46 14.19 21.67
CA ILE A 244 0.18 14.14 20.35
C ILE A 244 1.23 13.03 20.34
N ILE A 245 1.22 12.21 19.30
CA ILE A 245 2.23 11.18 19.02
C ILE A 245 3.07 11.64 17.84
N ASN A 246 4.39 11.64 18.02
CA ASN A 246 5.33 11.94 16.95
C ASN A 246 5.65 10.64 16.21
N LEU A 247 5.37 10.60 14.91
CA LEU A 247 5.82 9.54 14.02
C LEU A 247 7.12 9.96 13.34
N GLU A 248 8.24 9.44 13.83
CA GLU A 248 9.55 9.76 13.25
C GLU A 248 9.73 9.10 11.88
N ASN A 249 10.03 9.91 10.86
CA ASN A 249 10.55 9.42 9.58
C ASN A 249 12.08 9.49 9.61
N LEU A 250 12.74 8.34 9.45
CA LEU A 250 14.20 8.24 9.36
C LEU A 250 14.53 7.67 7.99
N SER A 251 14.41 8.55 7.00
CA SER A 251 14.37 8.19 5.59
C SER A 251 15.72 7.83 5.01
N TRP A 252 15.68 6.93 4.03
CA TRP A 252 16.83 6.57 3.23
C TRP A 252 16.93 7.47 2.00
N ASN A 253 18.05 8.21 1.91
CA ASN A 253 18.30 9.18 0.84
C ASN A 253 19.26 8.68 -0.25
N ASN A 254 19.54 7.37 -0.29
CA ASN A 254 20.45 6.84 -1.29
C ASN A 254 19.70 6.53 -2.60
N ASN A 255 20.33 6.88 -3.72
CA ASN A 255 19.82 6.67 -5.08
C ASN A 255 20.00 5.23 -5.59
N PHE A 256 20.69 4.38 -4.83
CA PHE A 256 20.70 2.95 -5.13
C PHE A 256 19.30 2.39 -4.85
N LEU A 257 18.55 2.19 -5.94
CA LEU A 257 17.33 1.40 -5.95
C LEU A 257 17.58 0.13 -5.14
N TYR A 258 16.67 -0.17 -4.22
CA TYR A 258 16.66 -1.49 -3.63
C TYR A 258 16.71 -2.51 -4.77
N SER A 259 17.65 -3.46 -4.73
CA SER A 259 17.63 -4.52 -5.73
C SER A 259 16.30 -5.22 -5.52
N HIS A 260 15.37 -5.09 -6.48
CA HIS A 260 14.05 -5.69 -6.40
C HIS A 260 14.21 -7.23 -6.40
N ILE A 261 14.57 -7.80 -5.26
CA ILE A 261 14.59 -9.24 -5.05
C ILE A 261 13.13 -9.64 -4.91
N ARG A 262 12.53 -9.96 -6.05
CA ARG A 262 11.19 -10.53 -6.15
C ARG A 262 11.14 -11.78 -5.26
N ARG A 263 10.24 -11.81 -4.28
CA ARG A 263 10.08 -12.97 -3.40
C ARG A 263 9.32 -14.09 -4.13
N PRO A 264 9.76 -15.35 -4.05
CA PRO A 264 8.85 -16.46 -4.28
C PRO A 264 7.74 -16.42 -3.21
N LEU A 265 6.52 -16.81 -3.62
CA LEU A 265 5.30 -16.84 -2.80
C LEU A 265 5.44 -17.73 -1.56
#